data_AF-A0A2V8NWJ1-F1
#
_entry.id   AF-A0A2V8NWJ1-F1
#
_cell.length_a   1.000
_cell.length_b   1.000
_cell.length_c   1.000
_cell.angle_alpha   90.00
_cell.angle_beta   90.00
_cell.angle_gamma   90.00
#
_symmetry.space_group_name_H-M   'P 1'
#
loop_
_entity.id
_entity.type
_entity.pdbx_description
1 polymer ?
#
loop_
_entity_poly.entity_id
_entity_poly.type
_entity_poly.pdbx_seq_one_letter_code
_entity_poly.pdbx_strand_id
1 'polypeptide(L)'
;MSRDSFAYRFAGFGTQECVVYYDLVRHLLWECWERIRNSGKVKKTEEAAAQEITQHKSCLENLKTEWLEQPQKDYSGRIPAIIIENERRRLPSTMSSKDVVIDEDCDICQMMGDDIRMGGVSFWGLDGCNMDDDFAFSFFRTPEEWEADKRQWEEFN
;
A
#
# COMPACT_ATOMS: atom_id res chain seq x y z
N MET A 1 18.10 9.34 2.13
CA MET A 1 19.14 9.54 1.08
C MET A 1 18.70 10.61 0.07
N SER A 2 19.62 11.10 -0.77
CA SER A 2 19.29 12.00 -1.90
C SER A 2 18.54 11.24 -3.01
N ARG A 3 17.65 11.93 -3.74
CA ARG A 3 16.93 11.38 -4.90
C ARG A 3 17.86 11.02 -6.06
N ASP A 4 19.04 11.64 -6.13
CA ASP A 4 20.05 11.32 -7.15
C ASP A 4 20.90 10.11 -6.80
N SER A 5 20.73 9.54 -5.60
CA SER A 5 21.49 8.36 -5.18
C SER A 5 21.14 7.13 -6.02
N PHE A 6 22.13 6.28 -6.23
CA PHE A 6 21.94 5.01 -6.95
C PHE A 6 20.81 4.17 -6.34
N ALA A 7 20.77 4.08 -5.00
CA ALA A 7 19.73 3.35 -4.29
C ALA A 7 18.32 3.90 -4.58
N TYR A 8 18.14 5.23 -4.54
CA TYR A 8 16.84 5.83 -4.82
C TYR A 8 16.40 5.59 -6.27
N ARG A 9 17.32 5.62 -7.24
CA ARG A 9 17.01 5.54 -8.67
C ARG A 9 16.83 4.11 -9.19
N PHE A 10 17.59 3.15 -8.67
CA PHE A 10 17.72 1.83 -9.28
C PHE A 10 17.40 0.66 -8.36
N ALA A 11 17.27 0.88 -7.05
CA ALA A 11 16.89 -0.22 -6.17
C ALA A 11 15.41 -0.59 -6.40
N GLY A 12 15.12 -1.88 -6.18
CA GLY A 12 13.76 -2.40 -6.21
C GLY A 12 12.84 -1.70 -5.19
N PHE A 13 11.54 -1.86 -5.42
CA PHE A 13 10.50 -1.41 -4.50
C PHE A 13 10.61 -2.16 -3.17
N GLY A 14 10.31 -1.48 -2.08
CA GLY A 14 10.24 -2.11 -0.77
C GLY A 14 8.83 -2.63 -0.49
N THR A 15 8.68 -3.36 0.61
CA THR A 15 7.41 -3.98 0.97
C THR A 15 6.33 -2.93 1.24
N GLN A 16 6.66 -1.82 1.89
CA GLN A 16 5.65 -0.80 2.24
C GLN A 16 5.06 -0.15 0.99
N GLU A 17 5.89 0.14 0.00
CA GLU A 17 5.53 0.71 -1.29
C GLU A 17 4.65 -0.26 -2.07
N CYS A 18 4.97 -1.56 -2.08
CA CYS A 18 4.12 -2.58 -2.69
C CYS A 18 2.75 -2.66 -2.01
N VAL A 19 2.70 -2.64 -0.68
CA VAL A 19 1.43 -2.66 0.09
C VAL A 19 0.60 -1.41 -0.23
N VAL A 20 1.22 -0.23 -0.25
CA VAL A 20 0.53 1.02 -0.54
C VAL A 20 -0.04 1.02 -1.97
N TYR A 21 0.70 0.49 -2.95
CA TYR A 21 0.18 0.35 -4.31
C TYR A 21 -0.95 -0.68 -4.41
N TYR A 22 -0.86 -1.80 -3.69
CA TYR A 22 -1.93 -2.78 -3.60
C TYR A 22 -3.23 -2.14 -3.09
N ASP A 23 -3.15 -1.44 -1.94
CA ASP A 23 -4.31 -0.79 -1.33
C ASP A 23 -4.89 0.32 -2.22
N LEU A 24 -4.04 1.09 -2.91
CA LEU A 24 -4.47 2.09 -3.87
C LEU A 24 -5.22 1.47 -5.05
N VAL A 25 -4.69 0.40 -5.65
CA VAL A 25 -5.36 -0.28 -6.77
C VAL A 25 -6.70 -0.83 -6.31
N ARG A 26 -6.75 -1.45 -5.14
CA ARG A 26 -7.99 -1.96 -4.53
C ARG A 26 -9.01 -0.84 -4.30
N HIS A 27 -8.58 0.31 -3.78
CA HIS A 27 -9.43 1.50 -3.60
C HIS A 27 -10.01 2.00 -4.93
N LEU A 28 -9.17 2.16 -5.96
CA LEU A 28 -9.60 2.62 -7.28
C LEU A 28 -10.55 1.63 -7.97
N LEU A 29 -10.30 0.32 -7.85
CA LEU A 29 -11.18 -0.72 -8.39
C LEU A 29 -12.54 -0.73 -7.68
N TRP A 30 -12.54 -0.54 -6.36
CA TRP A 30 -13.77 -0.45 -5.58
C TRP A 30 -14.62 0.77 -6.01
N GLU A 31 -13.99 1.93 -6.16
CA GLU A 31 -14.65 3.14 -6.67
C GLU A 31 -15.21 2.96 -8.08
N CYS A 32 -14.46 2.28 -8.97
CA CYS A 32 -14.97 1.90 -10.29
C CYS A 32 -16.21 1.01 -10.19
N TRP A 33 -16.14 -0.02 -9.35
CA TRP A 33 -17.21 -0.98 -9.20
C TRP A 33 -18.48 -0.36 -8.63
N GLU A 34 -18.36 0.49 -7.59
CA GLU A 34 -19.49 1.24 -7.02
C GLU A 34 -20.16 2.13 -8.08
N ARG A 35 -19.39 2.81 -8.91
CA ARG A 35 -19.94 3.64 -10.00
C ARG A 35 -20.66 2.80 -11.05
N ILE A 36 -20.08 1.67 -11.45
CA ILE A 36 -20.73 0.75 -12.41
C ILE A 36 -22.03 0.21 -11.81
N ARG A 37 -22.02 -0.20 -10.53
CA ARG A 37 -23.18 -0.71 -9.81
C ARG A 37 -24.31 0.33 -9.74
N ASN A 38 -23.95 1.60 -9.52
CA ASN A 38 -24.90 2.70 -9.44
C ASN A 38 -25.29 3.27 -10.82
N SER A 39 -24.55 2.91 -11.88
CA SER A 39 -24.89 3.30 -13.25
C SER A 39 -26.01 2.43 -13.80
N GLY A 40 -27.11 3.07 -14.23
CA GLY A 40 -28.16 2.36 -14.94
C GLY A 40 -27.64 1.83 -16.28
N LYS A 41 -28.04 0.61 -16.67
CA LYS A 41 -27.69 0.02 -17.98
C LYS A 41 -28.36 0.80 -19.11
N VAL A 42 -27.72 1.88 -19.56
CA VAL A 42 -28.15 2.66 -20.72
C VAL A 42 -27.27 2.28 -21.90
N LYS A 43 -27.88 1.93 -23.04
CA LYS A 43 -27.14 1.76 -24.30
C LYS A 43 -26.62 3.12 -24.73
N LYS A 44 -25.29 3.25 -24.82
CA LYS A 44 -24.61 4.48 -25.23
C LYS A 44 -24.14 4.36 -26.68
N THR A 45 -24.10 5.48 -27.38
CA THR A 45 -23.39 5.58 -28.66
C THR A 45 -21.88 5.47 -28.40
N GLU A 46 -21.10 5.10 -29.42
CA GLU A 46 -19.63 4.96 -29.28
C GLU A 46 -18.96 6.26 -28.81
N GLU A 47 -19.39 7.41 -29.35
CA GLU A 47 -18.90 8.74 -28.96
C GLU A 47 -19.18 9.05 -27.49
N ALA A 48 -20.39 8.74 -27.00
CA ALA A 48 -20.76 8.93 -25.60
C ALA A 48 -19.98 7.99 -24.67
N ALA A 49 -19.70 6.76 -25.10
CA ALA A 49 -18.87 5.82 -24.36
C ALA A 49 -17.40 6.29 -24.26
N ALA A 50 -16.83 6.80 -25.36
CA ALA A 50 -15.46 7.33 -25.36
C ALA A 50 -15.29 8.55 -24.44
N GLN A 51 -16.28 9.46 -24.45
CA GLN A 51 -16.29 10.62 -23.56
C GLN A 51 -16.42 10.20 -22.09
N GLU A 52 -17.27 9.23 -21.79
CA GLU A 52 -17.41 8.68 -20.45
C GLU A 52 -16.13 8.04 -19.94
N ILE A 53 -15.45 7.22 -20.77
CA ILE A 53 -14.15 6.62 -20.43
C ILE A 53 -13.13 7.71 -20.08
N THR A 54 -13.09 8.80 -20.86
CA THR A 54 -12.17 9.91 -20.61
C THR A 54 -12.48 10.60 -19.28
N GLN A 55 -13.76 10.85 -18.99
CA GLN A 55 -14.20 11.42 -17.73
C GLN A 55 -13.89 10.50 -16.54
N HIS A 56 -14.09 9.20 -16.71
CA HIS A 56 -13.79 8.20 -15.68
C HIS A 56 -12.30 8.15 -15.38
N LYS A 57 -11.44 8.12 -16.41
CA LYS A 57 -9.98 8.20 -16.22
C LYS A 57 -9.57 9.46 -15.46
N SER A 58 -10.07 10.63 -15.86
CA SER A 58 -9.77 11.88 -15.15
C SER A 58 -10.22 11.84 -13.69
N CYS A 59 -11.37 11.23 -13.40
CA CYS A 59 -11.84 11.11 -12.04
C CYS A 59 -11.00 10.14 -11.20
N LEU A 60 -10.55 9.03 -11.78
CA LEU A 60 -9.65 8.08 -11.11
C LEU A 60 -8.28 8.70 -10.83
N GLU A 61 -7.75 9.53 -11.72
CA GLU A 61 -6.50 10.26 -11.47
C GLU A 61 -6.63 11.25 -10.29
N ASN A 62 -7.78 11.91 -10.18
CA ASN A 62 -8.07 12.79 -9.05
C ASN A 62 -8.18 11.99 -7.75
N LEU A 63 -8.94 10.89 -7.74
CA LEU A 63 -9.07 9.99 -6.58
C LEU A 63 -7.72 9.43 -6.15
N LYS A 64 -6.90 9.00 -7.12
CA LYS A 64 -5.54 8.52 -6.88
C LYS A 64 -4.69 9.56 -6.16
N THR A 65 -4.71 10.79 -6.68
CA THR A 65 -3.95 11.91 -6.11
C THR A 65 -4.43 12.25 -4.71
N GLU A 66 -5.74 12.38 -4.53
CA GLU A 66 -6.36 12.65 -3.24
C GLU A 66 -6.00 11.57 -2.21
N TRP A 67 -6.17 10.30 -2.57
CA TRP A 67 -5.86 9.19 -1.67
C TRP A 67 -4.38 9.17 -1.26
N LEU A 68 -3.47 9.42 -2.20
CA LEU A 68 -2.02 9.43 -1.96
C LEU A 68 -1.57 10.63 -1.10
N GLU A 69 -2.24 11.77 -1.21
CA GLU A 69 -1.84 13.02 -0.56
C GLU A 69 -2.55 13.29 0.78
N GLN A 70 -3.60 12.52 1.11
CA GLN A 70 -4.33 12.66 2.37
C GLN A 70 -3.92 11.61 3.42
N PRO A 71 -3.98 11.97 4.72
CA PRO A 71 -3.80 11.02 5.83
C PRO A 71 -4.78 9.86 5.75
N GLN A 72 -4.27 8.62 5.80
CA GLN A 72 -5.09 7.41 5.83
C GLN A 72 -5.18 6.84 7.24
N LYS A 73 -6.40 6.48 7.66
CA LYS A 73 -6.65 5.91 8.99
C LYS A 73 -5.88 4.59 9.18
N ASP A 74 -5.89 3.74 8.16
CA ASP A 74 -5.27 2.41 8.20
C ASP A 74 -3.73 2.49 8.29
N TYR A 75 -3.15 3.64 7.94
CA TYR A 75 -1.72 3.94 8.13
C TYR A 75 -1.45 4.80 9.37
N SER A 76 -2.33 4.71 10.38
CA SER A 76 -2.20 5.49 11.62
C SER A 76 -2.09 7.00 11.33
N GLY A 77 -2.88 7.49 10.38
CA GLY A 77 -2.89 8.90 9.96
C GLY A 77 -1.70 9.34 9.10
N ARG A 78 -0.88 8.41 8.58
CA ARG A 78 0.24 8.74 7.68
C ARG A 78 -0.27 8.96 6.25
N ILE A 79 0.44 9.84 5.54
CA ILE A 79 0.16 10.14 4.13
C ILE A 79 0.85 9.08 3.25
N PRO A 80 0.14 8.34 2.39
CA PRO A 80 0.71 7.26 1.60
C PRO A 80 1.89 7.67 0.72
N ALA A 81 1.83 8.85 0.09
CA ALA A 81 2.94 9.38 -0.70
C ALA A 81 4.23 9.56 0.11
N ILE A 82 4.11 9.89 1.41
CA ILE A 82 5.27 10.04 2.30
C ILE A 82 5.85 8.66 2.67
N ILE A 83 5.00 7.64 2.84
CA ILE A 83 5.45 6.27 3.10
C ILE A 83 6.30 5.78 1.92
N ILE A 84 5.78 5.91 0.70
CA ILE A 84 6.49 5.55 -0.53
C ILE A 84 7.82 6.32 -0.62
N GLU A 85 7.80 7.64 -0.46
CA GLU A 85 9.02 8.46 -0.55
C GLU A 85 10.06 8.06 0.51
N ASN A 86 9.64 7.82 1.75
CA ASN A 86 10.54 7.41 2.82
C ASN A 86 11.20 6.06 2.51
N GLU A 87 10.42 5.09 2.01
CA GLU A 87 10.96 3.79 1.64
C GLU A 87 11.91 3.88 0.44
N ARG A 88 11.57 4.64 -0.60
CA ARG A 88 12.50 4.94 -1.72
C ARG A 88 13.78 5.61 -1.24
N ARG A 89 13.69 6.49 -0.23
CA ARG A 89 14.85 7.15 0.40
C ARG A 89 15.60 6.28 1.41
N ARG A 90 15.12 5.05 1.66
CA ARG A 90 15.65 4.09 2.65
C ARG A 90 15.67 4.69 4.07
N LEU A 91 14.64 5.45 4.39
CA LEU A 91 14.46 6.04 5.71
C LEU A 91 13.43 5.19 6.47
N PRO A 92 13.79 4.66 7.65
CA PRO A 92 12.83 3.92 8.46
C PRO A 92 11.76 4.88 8.98
N SER A 93 10.50 4.43 8.95
CA SER A 93 9.38 5.16 9.55
C SER A 93 9.40 4.93 11.05
N THR A 94 9.46 6.00 11.84
CA THR A 94 9.41 5.87 13.30
C THR A 94 7.98 5.70 13.79
N MET A 95 7.86 4.95 14.88
CA MET A 95 6.62 4.71 15.61
C MET A 95 6.61 5.59 16.85
N SER A 96 5.53 6.34 17.07
CA SER A 96 5.34 7.06 18.34
C SER A 96 4.75 6.11 19.38
N SER A 97 4.86 6.46 20.66
CA SER A 97 4.23 5.69 21.75
C SER A 97 2.71 5.52 21.61
N LYS A 98 2.05 6.35 20.79
CA LYS A 98 0.61 6.26 20.50
C LYS A 98 0.26 5.28 19.38
N ASP A 99 1.24 4.96 18.53
CA ASP A 99 1.07 4.03 17.41
C ASP A 99 1.30 2.58 17.85
N VAL A 100 1.89 2.37 19.04
CA VAL A 100 2.21 1.03 19.54
C VAL A 100 0.99 0.41 20.18
N VAL A 101 0.64 -0.80 19.74
CA VAL A 101 -0.36 -1.62 20.41
C VAL A 101 0.33 -2.33 21.58
N ILE A 102 0.01 -1.90 22.79
CA ILE A 102 0.54 -2.48 24.03
C ILE A 102 -0.56 -3.34 24.64
N ASP A 103 -0.26 -4.62 24.86
CA ASP A 103 -1.10 -5.48 25.69
C ASP A 103 -0.90 -5.09 27.17
N GLU A 104 -1.97 -4.66 27.82
CA GLU A 104 -1.97 -4.24 29.23
C GLU A 104 -1.74 -5.42 30.17
N ASP A 105 -1.97 -6.67 29.76
CA ASP A 105 -1.79 -7.86 30.59
C ASP A 105 -0.42 -8.53 30.39
N CYS A 106 0.47 -7.93 29.59
CA CYS A 106 1.79 -8.47 29.28
C CYS A 106 2.92 -7.55 29.79
N ASP A 107 3.66 -8.01 30.80
CA ASP A 107 4.78 -7.26 31.41
C ASP A 107 5.83 -6.81 30.36
N ILE A 108 6.09 -7.64 29.35
CA ILE A 108 7.06 -7.31 28.28
C ILE A 108 6.52 -6.17 27.39
N CYS A 109 5.23 -6.21 27.05
CA CYS A 109 4.60 -5.15 26.27
C CYS A 109 4.58 -3.84 27.05
N GLN A 110 4.25 -3.87 28.35
CA GLN A 110 4.30 -2.67 29.19
C GLN A 110 5.71 -2.07 29.25
N MET A 111 6.73 -2.90 29.48
CA MET A 111 8.14 -2.46 29.48
C MET A 111 8.54 -1.82 28.14
N MET A 112 8.13 -2.40 27.01
CA MET A 112 8.37 -1.82 25.69
C MET A 112 7.64 -0.48 25.51
N GLY A 113 6.40 -0.38 25.98
CA GLY A 113 5.62 0.86 25.97
C GLY A 113 6.29 1.96 26.80
N ASP A 114 6.81 1.61 27.97
CA ASP A 114 7.55 2.52 28.85
C ASP A 114 8.87 2.98 28.24
N ASP A 115 9.66 2.07 27.65
CA ASP A 115 10.90 2.42 26.96
C ASP A 115 10.65 3.43 25.83
N ILE A 116 9.65 3.19 24.99
CA ILE A 116 9.27 4.10 23.90
C ILE A 116 8.81 5.46 24.45
N ARG A 117 8.07 5.48 25.58
CA ARG A 117 7.66 6.72 26.26
C ARG A 117 8.86 7.49 26.84
N MET A 118 9.90 6.77 27.26
CA MET A 118 11.14 7.35 27.80
C MET A 118 12.15 7.78 26.73
N GLY A 119 11.79 7.66 25.44
CA GLY A 119 12.63 8.09 24.32
C GLY A 119 13.30 6.94 23.56
N GLY A 120 12.92 5.70 23.82
CA GLY A 120 13.26 4.54 23.01
C GLY A 120 12.78 4.70 21.56
N VAL A 121 13.54 4.14 20.62
CA VAL A 121 13.24 4.22 19.19
C VAL A 121 12.55 2.93 18.76
N SER A 122 11.36 3.06 18.18
CA SER A 122 10.67 1.96 17.52
C SER A 122 10.31 2.34 16.09
N PHE A 123 10.19 1.33 15.24
CA PHE A 123 9.91 1.51 13.82
C PHE A 123 8.53 0.96 13.47
N TRP A 124 7.86 1.67 12.58
CA TRP A 124 6.58 1.31 12.02
C TRP A 124 6.79 0.71 10.63
N GLY A 125 6.00 -0.30 10.28
CA GLY A 125 6.01 -0.84 8.93
C GLY A 125 4.78 -1.68 8.58
N LEU A 126 4.65 -1.91 7.28
CA LEU A 126 3.63 -2.75 6.66
C LEU A 126 4.28 -4.08 6.24
N ASP A 127 3.64 -5.19 6.56
CA ASP A 127 4.15 -6.55 6.33
C ASP A 127 3.54 -7.24 5.10
N GLY A 128 2.43 -6.73 4.57
CA GLY A 128 1.72 -7.31 3.43
C GLY A 128 0.78 -8.47 3.79
N CYS A 129 0.45 -8.68 5.06
CA CYS A 129 -0.42 -9.79 5.49
C CYS A 129 -1.83 -9.78 4.87
N ASN A 130 -2.29 -8.65 4.34
CA ASN A 130 -3.60 -8.49 3.70
C ASN A 130 -3.53 -8.47 2.16
N MET A 131 -2.34 -8.66 1.56
CA MET A 131 -2.18 -8.70 0.11
C MET A 131 -2.61 -10.05 -0.45
N ASP A 132 -3.13 -10.04 -1.67
CA ASP A 132 -3.41 -11.28 -2.40
C ASP A 132 -2.09 -11.92 -2.88
N ASP A 133 -2.01 -13.25 -2.86
CA ASP A 133 -0.84 -14.02 -3.29
C ASP A 133 -0.67 -14.09 -4.82
N ASP A 134 -1.24 -13.15 -5.57
CA ASP A 134 -1.21 -13.11 -7.03
C ASP A 134 0.10 -12.51 -7.57
N PHE A 135 0.53 -12.97 -8.75
CA PHE A 135 1.77 -12.51 -9.38
C PHE A 135 1.87 -10.97 -9.49
N ALA A 136 0.74 -10.30 -9.74
CA ALA A 136 0.67 -8.84 -9.96
C ALA A 136 1.19 -8.01 -8.77
N PHE A 137 1.20 -8.57 -7.56
CA PHE A 137 1.67 -7.92 -6.34
C PHE A 137 2.83 -8.67 -5.67
N SER A 138 3.37 -9.67 -6.36
CA SER A 138 4.52 -10.43 -5.90
C SER A 138 5.84 -9.67 -6.12
N PHE A 139 6.90 -10.08 -5.42
CA PHE A 139 8.25 -9.55 -5.61
C PHE A 139 9.04 -10.28 -6.69
N PHE A 140 8.42 -11.25 -7.37
CA PHE A 140 9.05 -12.01 -8.44
C PHE A 140 9.15 -11.20 -9.72
N ARG A 141 10.20 -11.45 -10.49
CA ARG A 141 10.41 -10.71 -11.73
C ARG A 141 9.54 -11.27 -12.85
N THR A 142 9.30 -12.58 -12.85
CA THR A 142 8.53 -13.24 -13.90
C THR A 142 7.45 -14.17 -13.32
N PRO A 143 6.36 -14.42 -14.09
CA PRO A 143 5.31 -15.34 -13.67
C PRO A 143 5.85 -16.75 -13.40
N GLU A 144 6.84 -17.21 -14.17
CA GLU A 144 7.40 -18.55 -14.03
C GLU A 144 8.13 -18.74 -12.70
N GLU A 145 8.82 -17.70 -12.21
CA GLU A 145 9.46 -17.71 -10.89
C GLU A 145 8.40 -17.83 -9.77
N TRP A 146 7.34 -17.03 -9.86
CA TRP A 146 6.22 -17.05 -8.89
C TRP A 146 5.46 -18.39 -8.90
N GLU A 147 5.19 -18.95 -10.09
CA GLU A 147 4.54 -20.26 -10.20
C GLU A 147 5.41 -21.39 -9.64
N ALA A 148 6.74 -21.30 -9.84
CA ALA A 148 7.66 -22.29 -9.28
C ALA A 148 7.68 -22.25 -7.75
N ASP A 149 7.65 -21.06 -7.16
CA ASP A 149 7.56 -20.86 -5.71
C ASP A 149 6.22 -21.36 -5.15
N LYS A 150 5.10 -21.04 -5.81
CA LYS A 150 3.77 -21.58 -5.45
C LYS A 150 3.75 -23.10 -5.46
N ARG A 151 4.29 -23.74 -6.50
CA ARG A 151 4.37 -25.21 -6.57
C ARG A 151 5.18 -25.79 -5.41
N GLN A 152 6.32 -25.18 -5.06
CA GLN A 152 7.10 -25.63 -3.91
C GLN A 152 6.29 -25.48 -2.61
N TRP A 153 5.62 -24.35 -2.41
CA TRP A 153 4.81 -24.13 -1.21
C TRP A 153 3.68 -25.15 -1.08
N GLU A 154 3.00 -25.48 -2.19
CA GLU A 154 1.95 -26.51 -2.26
C GLU A 154 2.50 -27.94 -2.05
N GLU A 155 3.78 -28.19 -2.36
CA GLU A 155 4.42 -29.51 -2.13
C GLU A 155 4.82 -29.72 -0.66
N PHE A 156 5.04 -28.64 0.11
CA PHE A 156 5.57 -28.69 1.48
C PHE A 156 4.57 -28.28 2.58
N ASN A 157 3.36 -27.84 2.25
CA ASN A 157 2.26 -27.55 3.19
C ASN A 157 1.01 -28.37 2.88
#